data_AF-A0A925BBB5-F1
#
_entry.id   AF-A0A925BBB5-F1
#
_cell.length_a   1.000
_cell.length_b   1.000
_cell.length_c   1.000
_cell.angle_alpha   90.00
_cell.angle_beta   90.00
_cell.angle_gamma   90.00
#
_symmetry.space_group_name_H-M   'P 1'
#
loop_
_entity.id
_entity.type
_entity.pdbx_description
1 polymer ?
#
loop_
_entity_poly.entity_id
_entity_poly.type
_entity_poly.pdbx_seq_one_letter_code
_entity_poly.pdbx_strand_id
1 'polypeptide(L)'
;MVVAAAEKKEKPVPKVLTKAEHAEYRMAIERTGNMVNDSVQQGLARKQGLDILNVTWEDTGRYKGSSVGPNISDMTIQVFSRDTAEKMSVTCMPVIRKPNFADETCDLDPKTFTLLIGNAKGKDLRRISLHDFLQSPMQYLSKPDSWAGRESKTLLAPLRDSKVLVSAQACFLPIPKGGLATFNPVLFNYQSSKENPAVLTILATREGTSATVIDNSRDTFETGAVWGQRLFHNANGERASLTGQRESDFKAGDASAPGVGTPDARKPESGLNMVLLIQVPLKHKEIAGGFGADDLAMSMAPSSKSASRSSNVENAVIGHGEHEGPFTEVDNLPIERDPRFPVRVTVQFYKATDNGVASEGDLRAIRDQIDRVYNQSDYVGSLVTQGTTGRITEYEGAKVQPASWWESFWRKQEGETGKSREQIRSELRELLGKDYEREPVTAMYLRD
;
A
#
# COMPACT_ATOMS: atom_id res chain seq x y z
N MET A 1 13.43 7.36 9.79
CA MET A 1 12.99 5.95 9.63
C MET A 1 13.91 5.24 8.65
N VAL A 2 14.48 4.11 9.07
CA VAL A 2 15.48 3.38 8.27
C VAL A 2 14.87 2.06 7.82
N VAL A 3 14.85 1.84 6.51
CA VAL A 3 14.72 0.48 5.99
C VAL A 3 16.08 -0.19 6.19
N ALA A 4 16.15 -1.18 7.09
CA ALA A 4 17.40 -1.87 7.37
C ALA A 4 17.90 -2.56 6.10
N ALA A 5 19.20 -2.40 5.79
CA ALA A 5 19.83 -3.19 4.73
C ALA A 5 20.13 -4.57 5.30
N ALA A 6 19.67 -5.63 4.64
CA ALA A 6 20.08 -6.99 4.96
C ALA A 6 21.39 -7.32 4.23
N GLU A 7 22.24 -8.14 4.86
CA GLU A 7 23.32 -8.82 4.15
C GLU A 7 22.73 -9.67 3.01
N LYS A 8 23.45 -9.77 1.88
CA LYS A 8 23.06 -10.66 0.76
C LYS A 8 23.04 -12.10 1.27
N LYS A 9 21.86 -12.58 1.66
CA LYS A 9 21.59 -13.99 1.95
C LYS A 9 21.01 -14.63 0.69
N GLU A 10 21.27 -15.92 0.51
CA GLU A 10 20.56 -16.69 -0.51
C GLU A 10 19.05 -16.56 -0.27
N LYS A 11 18.31 -16.32 -1.36
CA LYS A 11 16.84 -16.26 -1.29
C LYS A 11 16.34 -17.59 -0.70
N PRO A 12 15.51 -17.57 0.35
CA PRO A 12 14.96 -18.80 0.89
C PRO A 12 14.18 -19.51 -0.22
N VAL A 13 14.56 -20.75 -0.53
CA VAL A 13 13.82 -21.57 -1.48
C VAL A 13 12.45 -21.86 -0.87
N PRO A 14 11.34 -21.47 -1.51
CA PRO A 14 10.01 -21.72 -0.97
C PRO A 14 9.82 -23.22 -0.76
N LYS A 15 9.44 -23.63 0.46
CA LYS A 15 9.07 -25.02 0.72
C LYS A 15 7.88 -25.39 -0.18
N VAL A 16 8.00 -26.48 -0.92
CA VAL A 16 6.86 -27.06 -1.62
C VAL A 16 5.86 -27.58 -0.58
N LEU A 17 4.68 -26.95 -0.52
CA LEU A 17 3.63 -27.33 0.42
C LEU A 17 3.00 -28.66 0.01
N THR A 18 2.76 -29.54 0.98
CA THR A 18 1.89 -30.71 0.79
C THR A 18 0.45 -30.28 0.53
N LYS A 19 -0.39 -31.16 -0.02
CA LYS A 19 -1.83 -30.87 -0.23
C LYS A 19 -2.55 -30.40 1.05
N ALA A 20 -2.20 -30.97 2.20
CA ALA A 20 -2.78 -30.61 3.49
C ALA A 20 -2.32 -29.20 3.94
N GLU A 21 -1.01 -28.93 3.86
CA GLU A 21 -0.46 -27.60 4.17
C GLU A 21 -1.02 -26.52 3.25
N HIS A 22 -1.23 -26.85 1.98
CA HIS A 22 -1.85 -25.98 1.00
C HIS A 22 -3.32 -25.67 1.34
N ALA A 23 -4.07 -26.66 1.83
CA ALA A 23 -5.45 -26.45 2.30
C ALA A 23 -5.49 -25.55 3.56
N GLU A 24 -4.62 -25.80 4.54
CA GLU A 24 -4.53 -24.96 5.74
C GLU A 24 -4.10 -23.53 5.40
N TYR A 25 -3.17 -23.36 4.47
CA TYR A 25 -2.75 -22.04 4.00
C TYR A 25 -3.90 -21.25 3.39
N ARG A 26 -4.72 -21.88 2.53
CA ARG A 26 -5.93 -21.21 2.00
C ARG A 26 -6.91 -20.83 3.10
N MET A 27 -7.12 -21.70 4.09
CA MET A 27 -7.94 -21.34 5.25
C MET A 27 -7.33 -20.19 6.06
N ALA A 28 -6.00 -20.08 6.14
CA ALA A 28 -5.33 -18.96 6.79
C ALA A 28 -5.56 -17.64 6.02
N ILE A 29 -5.49 -17.67 4.69
CA ILE A 29 -5.79 -16.52 3.83
C ILE A 29 -7.23 -16.06 4.05
N GLU A 30 -8.19 -16.97 3.97
CA GLU A 30 -9.62 -16.66 4.15
C GLU A 30 -9.90 -16.08 5.54
N ARG A 31 -9.36 -16.68 6.60
CA ARG A 31 -9.53 -16.17 7.97
C ARG A 31 -8.88 -14.81 8.17
N THR A 32 -7.69 -14.60 7.62
CA THR A 32 -6.99 -13.32 7.72
C THR A 32 -7.76 -12.24 6.96
N GLY A 33 -8.18 -12.50 5.72
CA GLY A 33 -9.03 -11.58 4.95
C GLY A 33 -10.34 -11.23 5.67
N ASN A 34 -10.94 -12.21 6.36
CA ASN A 34 -12.20 -12.02 7.09
C ASN A 34 -12.08 -11.27 8.42
N MET A 35 -10.87 -10.89 8.88
CA MET A 35 -10.70 -10.11 10.11
C MET A 35 -11.48 -8.79 10.08
N VAL A 36 -11.69 -8.19 8.90
CA VAL A 36 -12.50 -6.97 8.73
C VAL A 36 -13.96 -7.15 9.15
N ASN A 37 -14.48 -8.38 9.10
CA ASN A 37 -15.86 -8.73 9.47
C ASN A 37 -15.96 -9.36 10.87
N ASP A 38 -14.83 -9.56 11.55
CA ASP A 38 -14.81 -10.13 12.90
C ASP A 38 -15.08 -9.04 13.93
N SER A 39 -16.28 -9.08 14.53
CA SER A 39 -16.73 -8.08 15.52
C SER A 39 -15.86 -8.03 16.78
N VAL A 40 -15.22 -9.15 17.16
CA VAL A 40 -14.30 -9.19 18.30
C VAL A 40 -13.01 -8.46 17.94
N GLN A 41 -12.42 -8.78 16.77
CA GLN A 41 -11.22 -8.11 16.29
C GLN A 41 -11.43 -6.61 16.09
N GLN A 42 -12.56 -6.22 15.48
CA GLN A 42 -12.96 -4.82 15.34
C GLN A 42 -13.13 -4.13 16.70
N GLY A 43 -13.79 -4.79 17.65
CA GLY A 43 -13.95 -4.26 19.01
C GLY A 43 -12.62 -4.04 19.74
N LEU A 44 -11.66 -4.96 19.59
CA LEU A 44 -10.34 -4.84 20.18
C LEU A 44 -9.51 -3.72 19.52
N ALA A 45 -9.58 -3.58 18.19
CA ALA A 45 -8.89 -2.50 17.47
C ALA A 45 -9.45 -1.12 17.86
N ARG A 46 -10.78 -0.98 17.91
CA ARG A 46 -11.46 0.27 18.30
C ARG A 46 -11.09 0.71 19.72
N LYS A 47 -10.89 -0.22 20.66
CA LYS A 47 -10.37 0.09 22.01
C LYS A 47 -8.97 0.74 21.99
N GLN A 48 -8.18 0.48 20.95
CA GLN A 48 -6.87 1.10 20.73
C GLN A 48 -6.95 2.36 19.84
N GLY A 49 -8.16 2.82 19.48
CA GLY A 49 -8.36 3.93 18.55
C GLY A 49 -7.93 3.60 17.11
N LEU A 50 -8.02 2.33 16.73
CA LEU A 50 -7.67 1.83 15.40
C LEU A 50 -8.89 1.14 14.75
N ASP A 51 -8.90 1.09 13.42
CA ASP A 51 -9.86 0.36 12.59
C ASP A 51 -9.14 -0.73 11.80
N ILE A 52 -9.83 -1.84 11.49
CA ILE A 52 -9.35 -2.90 10.59
C ILE A 52 -10.15 -2.82 9.28
N LEU A 53 -9.48 -2.62 8.15
CA LEU A 53 -10.08 -2.22 6.87
C LEU A 53 -9.45 -2.96 5.69
N ASN A 54 -10.20 -3.22 4.62
CA ASN A 54 -9.66 -3.78 3.37
C ASN A 54 -9.05 -2.70 2.46
N VAL A 55 -9.59 -1.49 2.53
CA VAL A 55 -9.19 -0.35 1.70
C VAL A 55 -8.84 0.82 2.60
N THR A 56 -7.70 1.42 2.33
CA THR A 56 -7.18 2.58 3.05
C THR A 56 -7.10 3.76 2.11
N TRP A 57 -7.42 4.94 2.60
CA TRP A 57 -7.38 6.16 1.79
C TRP A 57 -6.08 6.91 2.04
N GLU A 58 -5.20 6.90 1.05
CA GLU A 58 -3.88 7.50 1.11
C GLU A 58 -3.85 8.80 0.30
N ASP A 59 -4.62 9.78 0.74
CA ASP A 59 -4.91 10.95 -0.06
C ASP A 59 -3.86 12.05 0.09
N THR A 60 -3.59 12.75 -1.01
CA THR A 60 -2.70 13.93 -1.01
C THR A 60 -3.50 15.23 -1.11
N GLY A 61 -4.75 15.16 -1.56
CA GLY A 61 -5.67 16.29 -1.58
C GLY A 61 -7.12 15.85 -1.50
N ARG A 62 -7.66 15.72 -0.28
CA ARG A 62 -9.08 15.49 0.01
C ARG A 62 -9.78 16.79 0.39
N TYR A 63 -11.01 17.01 -0.08
CA TYR A 63 -11.81 18.15 0.38
C TYR A 63 -12.12 18.05 1.88
N LYS A 64 -12.32 19.19 2.54
CA LYS A 64 -12.59 19.25 3.98
C LYS A 64 -13.92 18.60 4.29
N GLY A 65 -13.90 17.74 5.32
CA GLY A 65 -15.04 16.93 5.72
C GLY A 65 -15.55 15.96 4.65
N SER A 66 -14.80 15.77 3.55
CA SER A 66 -15.22 14.92 2.45
C SER A 66 -14.52 13.57 2.49
N SER A 67 -14.97 12.67 1.63
CA SER A 67 -14.30 11.45 1.25
C SER A 67 -13.70 11.52 -0.16
N VAL A 68 -13.95 12.62 -0.87
CA VAL A 68 -13.46 12.82 -2.24
C VAL A 68 -12.57 14.05 -2.31
N GLY A 69 -11.81 14.16 -3.39
CA GLY A 69 -10.85 15.23 -3.57
C GLY A 69 -10.17 15.22 -4.93
N PRO A 70 -9.38 16.26 -5.21
CA PRO A 70 -8.65 16.40 -6.47
C PRO A 70 -7.40 15.52 -6.59
N ASN A 71 -6.95 14.85 -5.52
CA ASN A 71 -5.90 13.83 -5.61
C ASN A 71 -6.05 12.80 -4.48
N ILE A 72 -6.77 11.71 -4.77
CA ILE A 72 -7.16 10.68 -3.80
C ILE A 72 -6.84 9.27 -4.32
N SER A 73 -6.45 8.39 -3.41
CA SER A 73 -6.01 7.04 -3.75
C SER A 73 -6.53 6.01 -2.76
N ASP A 74 -7.13 4.95 -3.30
CA ASP A 74 -7.40 3.73 -2.56
C ASP A 74 -6.15 2.86 -2.56
N MET A 75 -5.81 2.34 -1.38
CA MET A 75 -4.72 1.38 -1.22
C MET A 75 -5.18 0.13 -0.48
N THR A 76 -4.79 -1.02 -1.01
CA THR A 76 -5.00 -2.34 -0.40
C THR A 76 -3.75 -3.22 -0.54
N ILE A 77 -3.74 -4.37 0.12
CA ILE A 77 -2.69 -5.39 0.01
C ILE A 77 -3.37 -6.67 -0.44
N GLN A 78 -2.84 -7.32 -1.46
CA GLN A 78 -3.46 -8.51 -2.04
C GLN A 78 -2.51 -9.69 -1.94
N VAL A 79 -3.02 -10.80 -1.40
CA VAL A 79 -2.33 -12.09 -1.39
C VAL A 79 -2.87 -12.95 -2.51
N PHE A 80 -1.92 -13.58 -3.20
CA PHE A 80 -2.15 -14.51 -4.29
C PHE A 80 -2.13 -15.95 -3.76
N SER A 81 -3.10 -16.77 -4.16
CA SER A 81 -3.03 -18.22 -3.96
C SER A 81 -3.55 -19.00 -5.16
N ARG A 82 -2.85 -20.08 -5.49
CA ARG A 82 -3.33 -21.11 -6.42
C ARG A 82 -4.12 -22.14 -5.64
N ASP A 83 -5.03 -22.86 -6.27
CA ASP A 83 -5.57 -24.10 -5.72
C ASP A 83 -4.85 -25.33 -6.29
N THR A 84 -5.22 -26.53 -5.84
CA THR A 84 -4.61 -27.79 -6.31
C THR A 84 -4.91 -28.10 -7.79
N ALA A 85 -5.83 -27.37 -8.41
CA ALA A 85 -6.16 -27.43 -9.83
C ALA A 85 -5.57 -26.23 -10.60
N GLU A 86 -4.58 -25.53 -10.01
CA GLU A 86 -3.92 -24.34 -10.56
C GLU A 86 -4.86 -23.15 -10.79
N LYS A 87 -6.07 -23.16 -10.22
CA LYS A 87 -6.99 -22.03 -10.32
C LYS A 87 -6.52 -20.92 -9.39
N MET A 88 -6.50 -19.72 -9.94
CA MET A 88 -6.08 -18.54 -9.22
C MET A 88 -7.19 -17.94 -8.34
N SER A 89 -6.83 -17.55 -7.12
CA SER A 89 -7.61 -16.64 -6.27
C SER A 89 -6.74 -15.53 -5.70
N VAL A 90 -7.38 -14.39 -5.46
CA VAL A 90 -6.77 -13.20 -4.83
C VAL A 90 -7.63 -12.78 -3.65
N THR A 91 -7.01 -12.34 -2.57
CA THR A 91 -7.72 -11.88 -1.38
C THR A 91 -7.09 -10.60 -0.84
N CYS A 92 -7.91 -9.59 -0.57
CA CYS A 92 -7.49 -8.36 0.09
C CYS A 92 -7.18 -8.66 1.56
N MET A 93 -6.04 -8.17 2.02
CA MET A 93 -5.54 -8.37 3.36
C MET A 93 -5.92 -7.20 4.26
N PRO A 94 -6.32 -7.47 5.51
CA PRO A 94 -6.76 -6.44 6.44
C PRO A 94 -5.61 -5.53 6.85
N VAL A 95 -5.87 -4.23 6.79
CA VAL A 95 -4.99 -3.17 7.28
C VAL A 95 -5.57 -2.59 8.56
N ILE A 96 -4.73 -2.48 9.58
CA ILE A 96 -5.04 -1.83 10.84
C ILE A 96 -4.36 -0.45 10.92
N ARG A 97 -5.15 0.58 11.19
CA ARG A 97 -4.71 1.99 11.18
C ARG A 97 -5.64 2.89 12.01
N LYS A 98 -5.26 4.17 12.17
CA LYS A 98 -6.19 5.21 12.64
C LYS A 98 -7.33 5.42 11.62
N PRO A 99 -8.51 5.93 12.02
CA PRO A 99 -9.69 5.98 11.16
C PRO A 99 -9.49 6.62 9.78
N ASN A 100 -10.00 5.96 8.73
CA ASN A 100 -9.83 6.38 7.32
C ASN A 100 -10.33 7.79 7.03
N PHE A 101 -11.51 8.14 7.55
CA PHE A 101 -12.14 9.42 7.24
C PHE A 101 -11.39 10.59 7.88
N ALA A 102 -10.92 10.42 9.12
CA ALA A 102 -10.06 11.41 9.76
C ALA A 102 -8.74 11.56 9.01
N ASP A 103 -8.19 10.50 8.43
CA ASP A 103 -6.88 10.50 7.77
C ASP A 103 -5.83 11.28 8.57
N GLU A 104 -5.63 10.84 9.81
CA GLU A 104 -4.65 11.48 10.69
C GLU A 104 -3.25 11.28 10.13
N THR A 105 -2.51 12.38 10.00
CA THR A 105 -1.20 12.43 9.37
C THR A 105 -0.25 13.27 10.21
N CYS A 106 1.03 13.17 9.89
CA CYS A 106 2.08 14.01 10.46
C CYS A 106 3.04 14.52 9.39
N ASP A 107 3.87 15.51 9.72
CA ASP A 107 4.75 16.20 8.78
C ASP A 107 6.22 15.94 9.12
N LEU A 108 6.88 15.12 8.31
CA LEU A 108 8.29 14.77 8.52
C LEU A 108 9.17 15.35 7.43
N ASP A 109 10.44 15.63 7.76
CA ASP A 109 11.44 16.02 6.76
C ASP A 109 11.74 14.79 5.86
N PRO A 110 11.66 14.90 4.52
CA PRO A 110 11.98 13.79 3.62
C PRO A 110 13.40 13.23 3.82
N LYS A 111 14.34 14.00 4.37
CA LYS A 111 15.69 13.55 4.71
C LYS A 111 15.73 12.51 5.82
N THR A 112 14.67 12.40 6.62
CA THR A 112 14.55 11.40 7.69
C THR A 112 14.28 9.99 7.17
N PHE A 113 13.84 9.86 5.91
CA PHE A 113 13.57 8.57 5.27
C PHE A 113 14.80 8.09 4.52
N THR A 114 15.30 6.92 4.89
CA THR A 114 16.41 6.26 4.18
C THR A 114 15.85 5.26 3.18
N LEU A 115 16.17 5.45 1.91
CA LEU A 115 15.85 4.53 0.82
C LEU A 115 17.11 3.74 0.42
N LEU A 116 16.90 2.48 0.01
CA LEU A 116 17.95 1.65 -0.57
C LEU A 116 17.82 1.66 -2.08
N ILE A 117 18.91 1.93 -2.79
CA ILE A 117 18.94 1.95 -4.25
C ILE A 117 20.10 1.11 -4.77
N GLY A 118 20.01 0.68 -6.02
CA GLY A 118 21.01 -0.16 -6.69
C GLY A 118 20.35 -1.39 -7.36
N ASN A 119 19.26 -1.86 -6.76
CA ASN A 119 18.41 -2.95 -7.24
C ASN A 119 17.98 -2.79 -8.70
N ALA A 120 17.60 -1.59 -9.13
CA ALA A 120 17.16 -1.32 -10.49
C ALA A 120 18.21 -1.62 -11.58
N LYS A 121 19.50 -1.73 -11.21
CA LYS A 121 20.62 -2.05 -12.12
C LYS A 121 21.46 -3.24 -11.63
N GLY A 122 20.92 -4.05 -10.71
CA GLY A 122 21.62 -5.19 -10.13
C GLY A 122 22.90 -4.84 -9.36
N LYS A 123 23.04 -3.58 -8.92
CA LYS A 123 24.21 -3.09 -8.17
C LYS A 123 24.03 -3.28 -6.67
N ASP A 124 25.13 -3.21 -5.93
CA ASP A 124 25.08 -3.22 -4.47
C ASP A 124 24.22 -2.08 -3.92
N LEU A 125 23.49 -2.37 -2.84
CA LEU A 125 22.56 -1.43 -2.24
C LEU A 125 23.31 -0.32 -1.52
N ARG A 126 22.97 0.92 -1.84
CA ARG A 126 23.42 2.11 -1.11
C ARG A 126 22.25 2.89 -0.54
N ARG A 127 22.50 3.57 0.57
CA ARG A 127 21.53 4.43 1.26
C ARG A 127 21.52 5.82 0.67
N ILE A 128 20.34 6.35 0.42
CA ILE A 128 20.10 7.76 0.09
C ILE A 128 18.88 8.25 0.88
N SER A 129 18.65 9.56 0.95
CA SER A 129 17.40 10.07 1.49
C SER A 129 16.26 10.07 0.46
N LEU A 130 15.00 10.14 0.91
CA LEU A 130 13.87 10.41 0.01
C LEU A 130 14.06 11.75 -0.72
N HIS A 131 14.58 12.77 -0.04
CA HIS A 131 14.90 14.05 -0.66
C HIS A 131 15.85 13.88 -1.87
N ASP A 132 16.94 13.13 -1.71
CA ASP A 132 17.92 12.90 -2.79
C ASP A 132 17.31 12.10 -3.96
N PHE A 133 16.42 11.16 -3.66
CA PHE A 133 15.68 10.43 -4.69
C PHE A 133 14.79 11.39 -5.49
N LEU A 134 13.99 12.22 -4.81
CA LEU A 134 13.09 13.18 -5.45
C LEU A 134 13.86 14.23 -6.27
N GLN A 135 15.03 14.66 -5.81
CA GLN A 135 15.85 15.65 -6.50
C GLN A 135 16.47 15.10 -7.79
N SER A 136 16.82 13.82 -7.84
CA SER A 136 17.57 13.23 -8.97
C SER A 136 17.12 11.80 -9.31
N PRO A 137 15.83 11.58 -9.59
CA PRO A 137 15.23 10.26 -9.76
C PRO A 137 15.87 9.45 -10.89
N MET A 138 16.25 10.10 -11.99
CA MET A 138 16.86 9.47 -13.17
C MET A 138 18.13 8.66 -12.87
N GLN A 139 18.84 8.98 -11.77
CA GLN A 139 20.03 8.23 -11.37
C GLN A 139 19.70 6.83 -10.85
N TYR A 140 18.46 6.61 -10.40
CA TYR A 140 18.01 5.43 -9.67
C TYR A 140 17.07 4.54 -10.47
N LEU A 141 16.55 5.03 -11.60
CA LEU A 141 15.70 4.28 -12.53
C LEU A 141 16.48 3.25 -13.36
N SER A 142 15.84 2.14 -13.72
CA SER A 142 16.38 1.13 -14.65
C SER A 142 16.31 1.61 -16.10
N LYS A 143 15.28 2.38 -16.47
CA LYS A 143 15.03 2.94 -17.81
C LYS A 143 14.85 4.46 -17.73
N PRO A 144 15.88 5.24 -17.34
CA PRO A 144 15.75 6.70 -17.23
C PRO A 144 15.29 7.36 -18.54
N ASP A 145 15.73 6.85 -19.69
CA ASP A 145 15.36 7.40 -21.00
C ASP A 145 13.86 7.26 -21.33
N SER A 146 13.11 6.45 -20.57
CA SER A 146 11.65 6.38 -20.67
C SER A 146 10.96 7.59 -20.04
N TRP A 147 11.65 8.50 -19.33
CA TRP A 147 11.05 9.76 -18.91
C TRP A 147 11.07 10.76 -20.07
N ALA A 148 9.99 10.81 -20.85
CA ALA A 148 9.87 11.70 -22.00
C ALA A 148 9.70 13.18 -21.63
N GLY A 149 9.71 14.08 -22.62
CA GLY A 149 9.54 15.53 -22.41
C GLY A 149 10.83 16.27 -22.05
N ARG A 150 10.83 17.60 -22.21
CA ARG A 150 12.01 18.48 -22.05
C ARG A 150 12.13 19.15 -20.68
N GLU A 151 11.12 18.99 -19.83
CA GLU A 151 11.07 19.60 -18.50
C GLU A 151 12.15 19.06 -17.56
N SER A 152 12.42 19.80 -16.49
CA SER A 152 13.36 19.38 -15.44
C SER A 152 12.98 18.02 -14.87
N LYS A 153 13.90 17.05 -14.92
CA LYS A 153 13.71 15.66 -14.45
C LYS A 153 13.85 15.54 -12.92
N THR A 154 13.08 16.33 -12.21
CA THR A 154 13.00 16.35 -10.74
C THR A 154 11.57 16.05 -10.30
N LEU A 155 11.45 15.30 -9.20
CA LEU A 155 10.20 15.08 -8.46
C LEU A 155 10.14 15.94 -7.19
N LEU A 156 11.14 16.78 -6.93
CA LEU A 156 11.20 17.68 -5.79
C LEU A 156 10.62 19.05 -6.15
N ALA A 157 9.70 19.55 -5.31
CA ALA A 157 9.22 20.92 -5.30
C ALA A 157 9.85 21.68 -4.10
N PRO A 158 10.97 22.40 -4.26
CA PRO A 158 11.81 22.85 -3.13
C PRO A 158 11.12 23.75 -2.11
N LEU A 159 10.14 24.56 -2.54
CA LEU A 159 9.42 25.48 -1.66
C LEU A 159 8.46 24.76 -0.69
N ARG A 160 8.02 23.54 -1.04
CA ARG A 160 7.01 22.79 -0.31
C ARG A 160 7.56 21.53 0.33
N ASP A 161 8.37 20.78 -0.42
CA ASP A 161 8.86 19.45 -0.02
C ASP A 161 10.00 19.55 1.02
N SER A 162 10.00 20.61 1.85
CA SER A 162 10.75 20.65 3.13
C SER A 162 10.10 19.74 4.19
N LYS A 163 8.81 19.40 4.01
CA LYS A 163 8.11 18.33 4.72
C LYS A 163 7.31 17.47 3.73
N VAL A 164 7.09 16.21 4.10
CA VAL A 164 6.20 15.27 3.42
C VAL A 164 5.04 14.88 4.35
N LEU A 165 3.90 14.55 3.75
CA LEU A 165 2.70 14.12 4.47
C LEU A 165 2.83 12.64 4.83
N VAL A 166 2.71 12.27 6.10
CA VAL A 166 3.02 10.91 6.56
C VAL A 166 1.87 10.28 7.32
N SER A 167 1.56 9.04 6.98
CA SER A 167 0.65 8.15 7.73
C SER A 167 1.38 6.85 8.09
N ALA A 168 0.89 6.13 9.09
CA ALA A 168 1.42 4.81 9.46
C ALA A 168 0.29 3.81 9.73
N GLN A 169 0.53 2.57 9.34
CA GLN A 169 -0.41 1.46 9.45
C GLN A 169 0.28 0.09 9.47
N ALA A 170 -0.45 -0.96 9.79
CA ALA A 170 0.04 -2.34 9.73
C ALA A 170 -0.91 -3.25 8.94
N CYS A 171 -0.39 -4.27 8.26
CA CYS A 171 -1.15 -5.23 7.46
C CYS A 171 -0.94 -6.61 8.06
N PHE A 172 -2.00 -7.38 8.24
CA PHE A 172 -1.84 -8.80 8.56
C PHE A 172 -1.60 -9.59 7.28
N LEU A 173 -0.59 -10.45 7.28
CA LEU A 173 -0.27 -11.35 6.19
C LEU A 173 -0.42 -12.81 6.65
N PRO A 174 -1.15 -13.64 5.90
CA PRO A 174 -1.23 -15.06 6.12
C PRO A 174 0.12 -15.67 5.69
N ILE A 175 1.02 -15.97 6.63
CA ILE A 175 2.31 -16.60 6.31
C ILE A 175 2.34 -17.98 6.97
N PRO A 176 2.43 -19.07 6.18
CA PRO A 176 2.51 -20.42 6.72
C PRO A 176 3.85 -20.61 7.44
N LYS A 177 3.86 -21.45 8.47
CA LYS A 177 5.10 -21.81 9.18
C LYS A 177 6.08 -22.49 8.23
N GLY A 178 7.33 -22.02 8.21
CA GLY A 178 8.38 -22.53 7.33
C GLY A 178 8.14 -22.25 5.84
N GLY A 179 7.28 -21.28 5.51
CA GLY A 179 6.96 -20.91 4.13
C GLY A 179 6.91 -19.40 3.90
N LEU A 180 6.45 -19.02 2.70
CA LEU A 180 6.35 -17.64 2.26
C LEU A 180 4.91 -17.31 1.85
N ALA A 181 4.54 -16.05 2.01
CA ALA A 181 3.37 -15.47 1.36
C ALA A 181 3.82 -14.55 0.22
N THR A 182 3.26 -14.72 -0.96
CA THR A 182 3.46 -13.80 -2.10
C THR A 182 2.32 -12.80 -2.15
N PHE A 183 2.66 -11.51 -2.22
CA PHE A 183 1.67 -10.44 -2.15
C PHE A 183 2.13 -9.19 -2.91
N ASN A 184 1.18 -8.28 -3.16
CA ASN A 184 1.46 -6.96 -3.69
C ASN A 184 0.64 -5.89 -2.95
N PRO A 185 1.23 -4.74 -2.59
CA PRO A 185 0.46 -3.53 -2.42
C PRO A 185 -0.22 -3.16 -3.74
N VAL A 186 -1.44 -2.67 -3.66
CA VAL A 186 -2.24 -2.27 -4.82
C VAL A 186 -2.79 -0.88 -4.58
N LEU A 187 -2.66 -0.02 -5.59
CA LEU A 187 -3.08 1.37 -5.52
C LEU A 187 -3.99 1.70 -6.71
N PHE A 188 -5.12 2.34 -6.44
CA PHE A 188 -5.98 2.95 -7.45
C PHE A 188 -6.06 4.45 -7.18
N ASN A 189 -5.75 5.29 -8.17
CA ASN A 189 -5.86 6.73 -8.03
C ASN A 189 -6.96 7.28 -8.94
N TYR A 190 -7.93 7.99 -8.36
CA TYR A 190 -9.16 8.39 -9.08
C TYR A 190 -8.94 9.42 -10.19
N GLN A 191 -7.79 10.10 -10.19
CA GLN A 191 -7.40 11.06 -11.22
C GLN A 191 -6.45 10.47 -12.26
N SER A 192 -5.91 9.28 -12.03
CA SER A 192 -4.93 8.69 -12.93
C SER A 192 -5.57 7.95 -14.09
N SER A 193 -4.94 8.00 -15.26
CA SER A 193 -5.26 7.18 -16.42
C SER A 193 -4.00 6.86 -17.23
N LYS A 194 -4.10 5.91 -18.16
CA LYS A 194 -3.00 5.36 -18.96
C LYS A 194 -1.99 6.38 -19.50
N GLU A 195 -2.47 7.49 -20.05
CA GLU A 195 -1.65 8.52 -20.70
C GLU A 195 -1.53 9.80 -19.87
N ASN A 196 -2.19 9.84 -18.71
CA ASN A 196 -2.30 11.03 -17.87
C ASN A 196 -2.29 10.58 -16.39
N PRO A 197 -1.16 10.05 -15.91
CA PRO A 197 -1.03 9.64 -14.51
C PRO A 197 -1.05 10.88 -13.61
N ALA A 198 -1.84 10.84 -12.53
CA ALA A 198 -1.85 11.89 -11.52
C ALA A 198 -0.90 11.60 -10.35
N VAL A 199 -0.33 10.40 -10.29
CA VAL A 199 0.60 9.98 -9.24
C VAL A 199 1.68 9.06 -9.82
N LEU A 200 2.92 9.26 -9.38
CA LEU A 200 3.98 8.26 -9.42
C LEU A 200 4.15 7.66 -8.02
N THR A 201 4.26 6.35 -7.94
CA THR A 201 4.54 5.65 -6.68
C THR A 201 6.01 5.28 -6.59
N ILE A 202 6.56 5.36 -5.38
CA ILE A 202 7.86 4.83 -5.03
C ILE A 202 7.64 3.79 -3.93
N LEU A 203 7.93 2.53 -4.23
CA LEU A 203 7.91 1.40 -3.31
C LEU A 203 9.32 1.15 -2.79
N ALA A 204 9.55 1.37 -1.49
CA ALA A 204 10.86 1.14 -0.88
C ALA A 204 10.82 0.02 0.17
N THR A 205 11.69 -0.97 -0.01
CA THR A 205 11.83 -2.17 0.83
C THR A 205 13.29 -2.36 1.23
N ARG A 206 13.57 -3.35 2.10
CA ARG A 206 14.94 -3.69 2.50
C ARG A 206 15.83 -4.20 1.37
N GLU A 207 15.23 -4.49 0.21
CA GLU A 207 15.93 -5.00 -0.96
C GLU A 207 16.08 -3.95 -2.07
N GLY A 208 15.54 -2.75 -1.87
CA GLY A 208 15.71 -1.64 -2.81
C GLY A 208 14.46 -0.79 -3.00
N THR A 209 14.47 0.00 -4.07
CA THR A 209 13.41 0.96 -4.39
C THR A 209 12.91 0.77 -5.82
N SER A 210 11.60 0.89 -6.02
CA SER A 210 10.94 0.74 -7.33
C SER A 210 10.04 1.94 -7.56
N ALA A 211 10.01 2.48 -8.77
CA ALA A 211 9.21 3.66 -9.10
C ALA A 211 8.31 3.38 -10.30
N THR A 212 7.00 3.61 -10.14
CA THR A 212 6.00 3.23 -11.14
C THR A 212 4.90 4.30 -11.22
N VAL A 213 4.58 4.77 -12.42
CA VAL A 213 3.40 5.62 -12.65
C VAL A 213 2.12 4.85 -12.42
N ILE A 214 1.11 5.52 -11.87
CA ILE A 214 -0.22 4.93 -11.70
C ILE A 214 -1.07 5.29 -12.89
N ASP A 215 -1.61 4.27 -13.53
CA ASP A 215 -2.34 4.40 -14.79
C ASP A 215 -3.68 3.63 -14.76
N ASN A 216 -3.90 2.88 -13.68
CA ASN A 216 -5.08 2.07 -13.35
C ASN A 216 -5.43 0.95 -14.35
N SER A 217 -4.58 0.68 -15.34
CA SER A 217 -4.87 -0.26 -16.43
C SER A 217 -3.91 -1.44 -16.49
N ARG A 218 -2.63 -1.21 -16.19
CA ARG A 218 -1.60 -2.24 -16.24
C ARG A 218 -1.60 -3.08 -14.98
N ASP A 219 -0.97 -4.25 -15.07
CA ASP A 219 -0.65 -5.07 -13.92
C ASP A 219 -1.86 -5.49 -13.08
N THR A 220 -3.05 -5.51 -13.70
CA THR A 220 -4.26 -6.09 -13.16
C THR A 220 -4.16 -7.63 -13.19
N PHE A 221 -5.06 -8.34 -12.51
CA PHE A 221 -5.15 -9.79 -12.62
C PHE A 221 -5.98 -10.17 -13.84
N GLU A 222 -5.58 -11.21 -14.58
CA GLU A 222 -6.37 -11.79 -15.70
C GLU A 222 -7.77 -12.25 -15.26
N THR A 223 -7.94 -12.55 -13.97
CA THR A 223 -9.22 -12.92 -13.38
C THR A 223 -10.12 -11.71 -13.09
N GLY A 224 -9.70 -10.48 -13.45
CA GLY A 224 -10.48 -9.24 -13.34
C GLY A 224 -10.90 -8.81 -11.92
N ALA A 225 -10.46 -9.55 -10.90
CA ALA A 225 -11.14 -9.57 -9.60
C ALA A 225 -10.73 -8.49 -8.60
N VAL A 226 -9.77 -7.60 -8.91
CA VAL A 226 -9.31 -6.65 -7.88
C VAL A 226 -8.96 -5.26 -8.38
N TRP A 227 -9.55 -4.29 -7.68
CA TRP A 227 -9.45 -2.85 -7.87
C TRP A 227 -8.00 -2.36 -7.69
N GLY A 228 -7.48 -1.66 -8.71
CA GLY A 228 -6.20 -0.97 -8.66
C GLY A 228 -5.03 -1.67 -9.36
N GLN A 229 -3.92 -0.95 -9.42
CA GLN A 229 -2.68 -1.36 -10.05
C GLN A 229 -1.74 -1.99 -9.02
N ARG A 230 -1.25 -3.20 -9.29
CA ARG A 230 -0.27 -3.87 -8.43
C ARG A 230 1.08 -3.17 -8.48
N LEU A 231 1.71 -3.04 -7.31
CA LEU A 231 3.06 -2.51 -7.17
C LEU A 231 4.05 -3.67 -7.00
N PHE A 232 5.14 -3.61 -7.76
CA PHE A 232 6.16 -4.65 -7.80
C PHE A 232 7.50 -4.12 -7.31
N HIS A 233 8.37 -5.04 -6.88
CA HIS A 233 9.79 -4.77 -6.72
C HIS A 233 10.50 -4.79 -8.07
N ASN A 234 11.37 -3.80 -8.33
CA ASN A 234 12.26 -3.75 -9.49
C ASN A 234 13.57 -4.49 -9.17
N ALA A 235 13.68 -5.72 -9.64
CA ALA A 235 14.89 -6.53 -9.57
C ALA A 235 15.63 -6.44 -10.92
N ASN A 236 16.56 -5.48 -11.04
CA ASN A 236 17.40 -5.30 -12.23
C ASN A 236 16.61 -5.13 -13.54
N GLY A 237 15.52 -4.36 -13.51
CA GLY A 237 14.65 -4.15 -14.65
C GLY A 237 13.57 -5.23 -14.85
N GLU A 238 13.54 -6.26 -14.01
CA GLU A 238 12.47 -7.26 -13.93
C GLU A 238 11.54 -6.94 -12.75
N ARG A 239 10.25 -7.19 -12.91
CA ARG A 239 9.27 -7.06 -11.83
C ARG A 239 9.21 -8.36 -11.04
N ALA A 240 9.06 -8.24 -9.72
CA ALA A 240 8.85 -9.36 -8.82
C ALA A 240 7.86 -8.97 -7.72
N SER A 241 6.88 -9.85 -7.43
CA SER A 241 5.98 -9.65 -6.30
C SER A 241 6.74 -9.66 -4.98
N LEU A 242 6.18 -9.01 -3.96
CA LEU A 242 6.77 -9.05 -2.63
C LEU A 242 6.53 -10.41 -1.98
N THR A 243 7.45 -10.80 -1.13
CA THR A 243 7.33 -11.99 -0.29
C THR A 243 7.37 -11.62 1.18
N GLY A 244 6.62 -12.35 2.00
CA GLY A 244 6.66 -12.26 3.45
C GLY A 244 7.12 -13.60 4.03
N GLN A 245 8.08 -13.55 4.95
CA GLN A 245 8.51 -14.68 5.78
C GLN A 245 8.25 -14.36 7.25
N ARG A 246 7.94 -15.35 8.09
CA ARG A 246 7.90 -15.13 9.54
C ARG A 246 9.28 -14.75 10.07
N GLU A 247 9.31 -13.81 11.00
CA GLU A 247 10.56 -13.39 11.66
C GLU A 247 11.24 -14.56 12.39
N SER A 248 10.46 -15.43 13.04
CA SER A 248 10.96 -16.66 13.67
C SER A 248 11.65 -17.61 12.68
N ASP A 249 11.06 -17.84 11.50
CA ASP A 249 11.62 -18.69 10.45
C ASP A 249 12.90 -18.08 9.86
N PHE A 250 12.93 -16.75 9.66
CA PHE A 250 14.11 -16.03 9.17
C PHE A 250 15.29 -16.17 10.14
N LYS A 251 15.06 -15.97 11.45
CA LYS A 251 16.09 -16.12 12.48
C LYS A 251 16.58 -17.56 12.66
N ALA A 252 15.70 -18.54 12.51
CA ALA A 252 16.08 -19.95 12.56
C ALA A 252 17.00 -20.35 11.40
N GLY A 253 16.79 -19.77 10.21
CA GLY A 253 17.69 -19.94 9.06
C GLY A 253 19.10 -19.35 9.26
N ASP A 254 19.23 -18.30 10.08
CA ASP A 254 20.53 -17.69 10.39
C ASP A 254 21.37 -18.54 11.34
N ALA A 255 20.73 -19.24 12.28
CA ALA A 255 21.42 -20.07 13.26
C ALA A 255 22.02 -21.36 12.67
N SER A 256 21.59 -21.77 11.47
CA SER A 256 22.06 -22.98 10.78
C SER A 256 23.17 -22.73 9.75
N ALA A 257 23.57 -21.47 9.52
CA ALA A 257 24.71 -21.14 8.67
C ALA A 257 26.05 -21.39 9.40
N PRO A 258 26.97 -22.21 8.87
CA PRO A 258 28.25 -22.45 9.52
C PRO A 258 29.13 -21.19 9.43
N GLY A 259 29.38 -20.52 10.55
CA GLY A 259 30.44 -19.51 10.67
C GLY A 259 30.07 -18.13 11.19
N VAL A 260 28.85 -17.89 11.67
CA VAL A 260 28.48 -16.56 12.21
C VAL A 260 28.75 -16.53 13.72
N GLY A 261 29.72 -15.72 14.13
CA GLY A 261 30.03 -15.43 15.53
C GLY A 261 28.82 -14.89 16.28
N THR A 262 28.85 -15.02 17.61
CA THR A 262 27.81 -14.58 18.56
C THR A 262 27.08 -13.31 18.11
N PRO A 263 25.74 -13.33 18.00
CA PRO A 263 24.97 -12.15 17.62
C PRO A 263 25.21 -11.03 18.62
N ASP A 264 25.54 -9.84 18.12
CA ASP A 264 25.59 -8.63 18.94
C ASP A 264 24.16 -8.31 19.40
N ALA A 265 23.84 -8.76 20.61
CA ALA A 265 22.53 -8.65 21.24
C ALA A 265 22.25 -7.21 21.67
N ARG A 266 22.16 -6.25 20.73
CA ARG A 266 21.81 -4.85 21.04
C ARG A 266 21.48 -3.90 19.88
N LYS A 267 21.08 -4.39 18.70
CA LYS A 267 20.37 -3.52 17.74
C LYS A 267 18.96 -4.06 17.51
N PRO A 268 17.89 -3.33 17.85
CA PRO A 268 16.56 -3.71 17.39
C PRO A 268 16.63 -3.79 15.86
N GLU A 269 16.21 -4.92 15.29
CA GLU A 269 16.13 -5.16 13.84
C GLU A 269 15.03 -4.28 13.21
N SER A 270 15.16 -2.97 13.38
CA SER A 270 14.16 -1.99 13.01
C SER A 270 14.09 -1.90 11.49
N GLY A 271 12.96 -2.31 10.91
CA GLY A 271 12.65 -2.09 9.50
C GLY A 271 12.66 -3.33 8.60
N LEU A 272 12.87 -4.54 9.13
CA LEU A 272 12.74 -5.78 8.32
C LEU A 272 11.31 -6.04 7.84
N ASN A 273 10.32 -5.56 8.58
CA ASN A 273 8.90 -5.71 8.31
C ASN A 273 8.22 -4.45 7.80
N MET A 274 8.99 -3.52 7.24
CA MET A 274 8.52 -2.21 6.86
C MET A 274 8.68 -2.01 5.36
N VAL A 275 7.64 -1.47 4.72
CA VAL A 275 7.67 -0.95 3.37
C VAL A 275 7.21 0.50 3.42
N LEU A 276 7.90 1.37 2.68
CA LEU A 276 7.42 2.72 2.43
C LEU A 276 6.71 2.74 1.09
N LEU A 277 5.45 3.18 1.10
CA LEU A 277 4.65 3.44 -0.08
C LEU A 277 4.53 4.94 -0.23
N ILE A 278 5.22 5.49 -1.22
CA ILE A 278 5.37 6.94 -1.37
C ILE A 278 4.66 7.38 -2.63
N GLN A 279 3.71 8.29 -2.51
CA GLN A 279 2.98 8.87 -3.63
C GLN A 279 3.54 10.25 -3.93
N VAL A 280 3.97 10.45 -5.18
CA VAL A 280 4.43 11.73 -5.71
C VAL A 280 3.38 12.23 -6.70
N PRO A 281 2.61 13.27 -6.34
CA PRO A 281 1.60 13.83 -7.22
C PRO A 281 2.22 14.42 -8.49
N LEU A 282 1.63 14.09 -9.62
CA LEU A 282 2.02 14.52 -10.95
C LEU A 282 0.97 15.47 -11.54
N LYS A 283 1.41 16.36 -12.43
CA LYS A 283 0.49 17.25 -13.14
C LYS A 283 -0.36 16.41 -14.07
N HIS A 284 -1.64 16.36 -13.74
CA HIS A 284 -2.68 15.74 -14.54
C HIS A 284 -3.42 16.82 -15.33
N LYS A 285 -3.64 16.59 -16.62
CA LYS A 285 -4.49 17.46 -17.44
C LYS A 285 -5.95 17.14 -17.16
N GLU A 286 -6.79 18.12 -16.81
CA GLU A 286 -8.23 17.89 -16.81
C GLU A 286 -8.69 17.67 -18.25
N ILE A 287 -8.90 16.41 -18.63
CA ILE A 287 -9.42 16.04 -19.95
C ILE A 287 -10.93 15.87 -19.82
N ALA A 288 -11.67 16.65 -20.59
CA ALA A 288 -13.07 16.34 -20.89
C ALA A 288 -13.10 15.13 -21.85
N GLY A 289 -13.37 13.94 -21.31
CA GLY A 289 -13.82 12.77 -22.07
C GLY A 289 -12.77 11.68 -22.38
N GLY A 290 -13.10 10.45 -21.96
CA GLY A 290 -13.02 9.17 -22.69
C GLY A 290 -11.66 8.53 -23.00
N PHE A 291 -11.40 7.33 -22.42
CA PHE A 291 -11.29 6.01 -23.08
C PHE A 291 -10.37 5.02 -22.31
N GLY A 292 -10.88 3.82 -22.04
CA GLY A 292 -10.13 2.62 -21.65
C GLY A 292 -10.75 1.82 -20.49
N ALA A 293 -11.45 0.73 -20.80
CA ALA A 293 -12.13 -0.17 -19.84
C ALA A 293 -11.39 -1.50 -19.68
N ASP A 294 -11.47 -2.09 -18.49
CA ASP A 294 -11.63 -3.53 -18.31
C ASP A 294 -12.52 -3.79 -17.07
N ASP A 295 -13.36 -4.80 -17.19
CA ASP A 295 -14.54 -5.09 -16.36
C ASP A 295 -14.33 -6.41 -15.58
N LEU A 296 -14.76 -6.51 -14.31
CA LEU A 296 -15.31 -7.76 -13.76
C LEU A 296 -16.02 -7.62 -12.39
N ALA A 297 -17.00 -8.51 -12.17
CA ALA A 297 -17.73 -8.78 -10.93
C ALA A 297 -17.38 -10.19 -10.41
N MET A 298 -17.25 -10.44 -9.08
CA MET A 298 -17.14 -11.81 -8.50
C MET A 298 -17.57 -11.97 -7.01
N SER A 299 -17.89 -13.24 -6.71
CA SER A 299 -18.59 -13.92 -5.61
C SER A 299 -18.23 -13.70 -4.12
N MET A 300 -19.26 -13.80 -3.28
CA MET A 300 -19.25 -13.84 -1.80
C MET A 300 -18.82 -15.20 -1.20
N ALA A 301 -18.05 -15.16 -0.12
CA ALA A 301 -17.80 -16.31 0.78
C ALA A 301 -18.69 -16.23 2.04
N PRO A 302 -19.20 -17.37 2.56
CA PRO A 302 -20.08 -17.38 3.74
C PRO A 302 -19.30 -17.15 5.05
N SER A 303 -19.90 -16.41 5.98
CA SER A 303 -19.36 -16.18 7.32
C SER A 303 -19.33 -17.48 8.14
N SER A 304 -18.18 -17.82 8.73
CA SER A 304 -18.05 -18.90 9.70
C SER A 304 -17.82 -18.34 11.10
N LYS A 305 -18.41 -18.97 12.13
CA LYS A 305 -18.19 -18.59 13.53
C LYS A 305 -16.79 -19.02 13.95
N SER A 306 -15.99 -18.04 14.38
CA SER A 306 -14.65 -18.23 14.94
C SER A 306 -14.72 -19.05 16.23
N ALA A 307 -14.02 -20.20 16.26
CA ALA A 307 -13.70 -20.89 17.50
C ALA A 307 -12.53 -20.17 18.20
N SER A 308 -12.55 -20.11 19.54
CA SER A 308 -11.46 -19.53 20.33
C SER A 308 -10.12 -20.17 19.99
N ARG A 309 -9.27 -19.45 19.25
CA ARG A 309 -7.88 -19.80 18.93
C ARG A 309 -6.95 -18.77 19.58
N SER A 310 -5.78 -19.21 20.04
CA SER A 310 -4.75 -18.29 20.53
C SER A 310 -4.10 -17.53 19.35
N SER A 311 -3.77 -16.26 19.56
CA SER A 311 -3.05 -15.47 18.55
C SER A 311 -1.63 -16.00 18.34
N ASN A 312 -1.11 -15.83 17.12
CA ASN A 312 0.27 -16.14 16.74
C ASN A 312 0.91 -15.02 15.89
N VAL A 313 0.48 -13.78 16.14
CA VAL A 313 0.98 -12.62 15.39
C VAL A 313 2.45 -12.38 15.71
N GLU A 314 3.26 -12.18 14.67
CA GLU A 314 4.66 -11.75 14.76
C GLU A 314 5.01 -10.80 13.61
N ASN A 315 6.24 -10.28 13.53
CA ASN A 315 6.61 -9.48 12.35
C ASN A 315 6.84 -10.37 11.12
N ALA A 316 6.55 -9.84 9.94
CA ALA A 316 6.90 -10.47 8.68
C ALA A 316 8.16 -9.83 8.09
N VAL A 317 9.21 -10.59 7.80
CA VAL A 317 10.37 -10.12 7.05
C VAL A 317 9.99 -10.04 5.57
N ILE A 318 10.17 -8.87 4.96
CA ILE A 318 9.76 -8.62 3.56
C ILE A 318 10.92 -8.86 2.59
N GLY A 319 10.66 -9.57 1.50
CA GLY A 319 11.57 -9.72 0.36
C GLY A 319 10.82 -9.60 -0.98
N HIS A 320 11.41 -10.12 -2.05
CA HIS A 320 10.74 -10.31 -3.34
C HIS A 320 10.85 -11.75 -3.84
N GLY A 321 9.93 -12.13 -4.72
CA GLY A 321 9.83 -13.45 -5.33
C GLY A 321 10.72 -13.64 -6.56
N GLU A 322 10.24 -14.51 -7.45
CA GLU A 322 10.83 -14.76 -8.76
C GLU A 322 10.52 -13.61 -9.75
N HIS A 323 11.27 -13.57 -10.85
CA HIS A 323 11.03 -12.58 -11.90
C HIS A 323 9.75 -12.93 -12.69
N GLU A 324 8.87 -11.94 -12.87
CA GLU A 324 7.57 -12.05 -13.52
C GLU A 324 7.51 -11.27 -14.86
N GLY A 325 8.67 -10.92 -15.39
CA GLY A 325 8.86 -10.19 -16.65
C GLY A 325 9.30 -8.74 -16.46
N PRO A 326 9.33 -7.95 -17.54
CA PRO A 326 9.90 -6.61 -17.51
C PRO A 326 9.19 -5.66 -16.52
N PHE A 327 9.98 -4.88 -15.80
CA PHE A 327 9.50 -3.78 -14.97
C PHE A 327 9.20 -2.54 -15.83
N THR A 328 8.08 -1.89 -15.52
CA THR A 328 7.65 -0.66 -16.17
C THR A 328 7.66 0.50 -15.18
N GLU A 329 8.45 1.54 -15.51
CA GLU A 329 8.68 2.69 -14.64
C GLU A 329 7.78 3.87 -15.00
N VAL A 330 8.28 4.79 -15.83
CA VAL A 330 7.59 6.03 -16.26
C VAL A 330 7.02 5.95 -17.68
N ASP A 331 7.29 4.84 -18.38
CA ASP A 331 6.58 4.40 -19.59
C ASP A 331 6.50 5.41 -20.75
N ASN A 332 7.61 6.09 -21.05
CA ASN A 332 7.68 7.08 -22.13
C ASN A 332 6.76 8.29 -21.93
N LEU A 333 6.30 8.53 -20.69
CA LEU A 333 5.41 9.64 -20.37
C LEU A 333 6.19 10.89 -19.96
N PRO A 334 5.74 12.09 -20.40
CA PRO A 334 6.33 13.36 -20.00
C PRO A 334 5.82 13.82 -18.64
N ILE A 335 6.03 13.02 -17.60
CA ILE A 335 5.54 13.32 -16.25
C ILE A 335 6.22 14.58 -15.69
N GLU A 336 5.46 15.32 -14.89
CA GLU A 336 5.94 16.51 -14.17
C GLU A 336 5.34 16.51 -12.75
N ARG A 337 6.14 16.86 -11.74
CA ARG A 337 5.69 17.01 -10.34
C ARG A 337 4.62 18.10 -10.22
N ASP A 338 3.53 17.83 -9.50
CA ASP A 338 2.47 18.83 -9.20
C ASP A 338 2.59 19.44 -7.79
N PRO A 339 3.23 20.61 -7.63
CA PRO A 339 3.49 21.20 -6.32
C PRO A 339 2.24 21.60 -5.54
N ARG A 340 1.05 21.58 -6.16
CA ARG A 340 -0.22 21.83 -5.46
C ARG A 340 -0.50 20.76 -4.40
N PHE A 341 0.07 19.58 -4.51
CA PHE A 341 -0.13 18.47 -3.57
C PHE A 341 1.18 18.08 -2.89
N PRO A 342 1.14 17.59 -1.63
CA PRO A 342 2.33 17.11 -0.94
C PRO A 342 2.77 15.75 -1.49
N VAL A 343 4.05 15.43 -1.37
CA VAL A 343 4.47 14.02 -1.41
C VAL A 343 3.92 13.32 -0.17
N ARG A 344 3.27 12.18 -0.35
CA ARG A 344 2.72 11.37 0.75
C ARG A 344 3.57 10.12 0.97
N VAL A 345 3.89 9.82 2.22
CA VAL A 345 4.61 8.63 2.66
C VAL A 345 3.73 7.82 3.58
N THR A 346 3.35 6.62 3.14
CA THR A 346 2.64 5.65 3.97
C THR A 346 3.66 4.64 4.52
N VAL A 347 3.83 4.64 5.83
CA VAL A 347 4.62 3.63 6.53
C VAL A 347 3.76 2.40 6.75
N GLN A 348 4.05 1.32 6.03
CA GLN A 348 3.35 0.06 6.14
C GLN A 348 4.19 -0.96 6.89
N PHE A 349 3.73 -1.39 8.06
CA PHE A 349 4.28 -2.54 8.76
C PHE A 349 3.55 -3.82 8.35
N TYR A 350 4.25 -4.95 8.37
CA TYR A 350 3.67 -6.26 8.07
C TYR A 350 3.75 -7.19 9.27
N LYS A 351 2.63 -7.87 9.54
CA LYS A 351 2.40 -8.74 10.69
C LYS A 351 1.98 -10.12 10.20
N ALA A 352 2.83 -11.13 10.43
CA ALA A 352 2.56 -12.51 10.04
C ALA A 352 1.50 -13.12 10.96
N THR A 353 0.57 -13.90 10.40
CA THR A 353 -0.34 -14.80 11.12
C THR A 353 -0.61 -16.03 10.26
N ASP A 354 -0.99 -17.16 10.85
CA ASP A 354 -1.50 -18.34 10.09
C ASP A 354 -2.95 -18.66 10.45
N ASN A 355 -3.57 -17.82 11.29
CA ASN A 355 -4.86 -18.11 11.84
C ASN A 355 -5.87 -16.95 11.80
N GLY A 356 -5.43 -15.74 11.45
CA GLY A 356 -6.29 -14.56 11.35
C GLY A 356 -6.80 -14.07 12.72
N VAL A 357 -6.07 -14.35 13.81
CA VAL A 357 -6.46 -13.94 15.16
C VAL A 357 -5.37 -13.05 15.75
N ALA A 358 -5.71 -11.81 16.08
CA ALA A 358 -4.87 -10.93 16.89
C ALA A 358 -5.40 -10.87 18.34
N SER A 359 -4.50 -10.91 19.31
CA SER A 359 -4.82 -10.64 20.70
C SER A 359 -4.84 -9.14 20.97
N GLU A 360 -5.43 -8.72 22.10
CA GLU A 360 -5.36 -7.33 22.52
C GLU A 360 -3.91 -6.84 22.73
N GLY A 361 -3.01 -7.75 23.15
CA GLY A 361 -1.58 -7.46 23.26
C GLY A 361 -0.94 -7.13 21.91
N ASP A 362 -1.29 -7.87 20.87
CA ASP A 362 -0.79 -7.64 19.51
C ASP A 362 -1.27 -6.28 18.97
N LEU A 363 -2.54 -5.96 19.20
CA LEU A 363 -3.12 -4.69 18.76
C LEU A 363 -2.52 -3.49 19.49
N ARG A 364 -2.23 -3.62 20.79
CA ARG A 364 -1.45 -2.62 21.54
C ARG A 364 -0.05 -2.45 20.98
N ALA A 365 0.65 -3.54 20.70
CA ALA A 365 2.00 -3.46 20.13
C ALA A 365 2.01 -2.82 18.74
N ILE A 366 0.98 -3.08 17.92
CA ILE A 366 0.76 -2.41 16.63
C ILE A 366 0.50 -0.92 16.84
N ARG A 367 -0.37 -0.57 17.79
CA ARG A 367 -0.67 0.82 18.15
C ARG A 367 0.60 1.58 18.54
N ASP A 368 1.41 1.02 19.44
CA ASP A 368 2.68 1.61 19.87
C ASP A 368 3.64 1.78 18.68
N GLN A 369 3.65 0.83 17.75
CA GLN A 369 4.48 0.90 16.55
C GLN A 369 4.04 2.01 15.59
N ILE A 370 2.74 2.20 15.41
CA ILE A 370 2.15 3.29 14.64
C ILE A 370 2.50 4.63 15.31
N ASP A 371 2.27 4.77 16.62
CA ASP A 371 2.51 6.01 17.35
C ASP A 371 3.99 6.45 17.35
N ARG A 372 4.94 5.51 17.31
CA ARG A 372 6.37 5.85 17.13
C ARG A 372 6.67 6.65 15.86
N VAL A 373 5.86 6.51 14.80
CA VAL A 373 6.00 7.35 13.59
C VAL A 373 5.51 8.75 13.86
N TYR A 374 4.30 8.89 14.44
CA TYR A 374 3.69 10.19 14.73
C TYR A 374 4.49 10.99 15.76
N ASN A 375 5.10 10.32 16.76
CA ASN A 375 5.92 10.96 17.80
C ASN A 375 7.23 11.58 17.26
N GLN A 376 7.58 11.38 16.00
CA GLN A 376 8.74 12.03 15.35
C GLN A 376 8.40 13.41 14.76
N SER A 377 7.12 13.80 14.77
CA SER A 377 6.64 15.03 14.15
C SER A 377 6.20 16.05 15.19
N ASP A 378 6.46 17.32 14.92
CA ASP A 378 5.92 18.45 15.69
C ASP A 378 4.44 18.70 15.39
N TYR A 379 3.93 18.18 14.26
CA TYR A 379 2.54 18.29 13.86
C TYR A 379 1.92 16.92 13.63
N VAL A 380 0.82 16.66 14.33
CA VAL A 380 -0.04 15.48 14.15
C VAL A 380 -1.48 15.96 14.10
N GLY A 381 -2.22 15.56 13.08
CA GLY A 381 -3.61 15.97 12.92
C GLY A 381 -4.20 15.61 11.57
N SER A 382 -5.44 16.04 11.35
CA SER A 382 -6.19 15.74 10.14
C SER A 382 -6.23 16.94 9.19
N LEU A 383 -5.80 16.73 7.95
CA LEU A 383 -6.03 17.69 6.87
C LEU A 383 -7.46 17.62 6.32
N VAL A 384 -8.33 16.78 6.86
CA VAL A 384 -9.71 16.60 6.38
C VAL A 384 -10.70 17.22 7.37
N THR A 385 -10.56 16.94 8.67
CA THR A 385 -11.56 17.25 9.69
C THR A 385 -11.26 18.48 10.52
N GLN A 386 -10.03 19.02 10.50
CA GLN A 386 -9.62 20.17 11.31
C GLN A 386 -9.71 21.53 10.59
N GLY A 387 -10.47 21.61 9.49
CA GLY A 387 -10.55 22.84 8.69
C GLY A 387 -9.19 23.20 8.08
N THR A 388 -8.92 24.49 7.88
CA THR A 388 -7.62 24.96 7.36
C THR A 388 -6.57 24.95 8.47
N THR A 389 -5.49 24.23 8.26
CA THR A 389 -4.46 23.99 9.29
C THR A 389 -3.24 24.88 9.13
N GLY A 390 -2.96 25.36 7.91
CA GLY A 390 -1.74 26.11 7.60
C GLY A 390 -0.48 25.24 7.55
N ARG A 391 -0.61 23.92 7.68
CA ARG A 391 0.50 22.98 7.50
C ARG A 391 1.04 23.09 6.08
N ILE A 392 2.36 23.03 5.92
CA ILE A 392 3.00 23.05 4.60
C ILE A 392 2.61 21.86 3.71
N THR A 393 2.18 20.75 4.34
CA THR A 393 1.68 19.57 3.65
C THR A 393 0.21 19.69 3.26
N GLU A 394 -0.51 20.72 3.69
CA GLU A 394 -1.86 21.01 3.21
C GLU A 394 -1.83 21.36 1.72
N TYR A 395 -2.65 20.71 0.90
CA TYR A 395 -2.64 20.95 -0.56
C TYR A 395 -3.11 22.37 -0.91
N GLU A 396 -2.80 22.85 -2.10
CA GLU A 396 -3.23 24.16 -2.64
C GLU A 396 -4.46 24.00 -3.54
N GLY A 397 -5.32 25.01 -3.60
CA GLY A 397 -6.56 25.00 -4.39
C GLY A 397 -7.83 24.77 -3.57
N ALA A 398 -8.96 24.53 -4.25
CA ALA A 398 -10.27 24.45 -3.62
C ALA A 398 -10.33 23.33 -2.56
N LYS A 399 -10.84 23.69 -1.37
CA LYS A 399 -10.99 22.81 -0.20
C LYS A 399 -12.41 22.30 0.02
N VAL A 400 -13.31 22.69 -0.86
CA VAL A 400 -14.75 22.38 -0.81
C VAL A 400 -15.09 21.49 -1.98
N GLN A 401 -15.85 20.43 -1.69
CA GLN A 401 -16.36 19.53 -2.71
C GLN A 401 -17.33 20.28 -3.65
N PRO A 402 -17.11 20.24 -4.98
CA PRO A 402 -18.06 20.79 -5.94
C PRO A 402 -19.42 20.08 -5.84
N ALA A 403 -20.52 20.83 -5.95
CA ALA A 403 -21.88 20.27 -5.91
C ALA A 403 -22.10 19.23 -7.02
N SER A 404 -21.50 19.43 -8.21
CA SER A 404 -21.59 18.53 -9.35
C SER A 404 -20.61 17.36 -9.33
N TRP A 405 -19.81 17.18 -8.26
CA TRP A 405 -18.75 16.18 -8.22
C TRP A 405 -19.29 14.76 -8.45
N TRP A 406 -20.33 14.38 -7.70
CA TRP A 406 -20.91 13.03 -7.80
C TRP A 406 -21.58 12.78 -9.15
N GLU A 407 -22.29 13.77 -9.68
CA GLU A 407 -22.89 13.68 -11.02
C GLU A 407 -21.82 13.48 -12.11
N SER A 408 -20.72 14.22 -11.99
CA SER A 408 -19.58 14.10 -12.93
C SER A 408 -18.87 12.76 -12.79
N PHE A 409 -18.69 12.28 -11.56
CA PHE A 409 -18.11 10.98 -11.26
C PHE A 409 -18.96 9.85 -11.85
N TRP A 410 -20.27 9.82 -11.58
CA TRP A 410 -21.14 8.76 -12.08
C TRP A 410 -21.20 8.76 -13.60
N ARG A 411 -21.35 9.93 -14.22
CA ARG A 411 -21.31 10.05 -15.68
C ARG A 411 -20.01 9.54 -16.29
N LYS A 412 -18.88 9.83 -15.64
CA LYS A 412 -17.57 9.32 -16.04
C LYS A 412 -17.51 7.79 -15.89
N GLN A 413 -17.87 7.26 -14.73
CA GLN A 413 -17.83 5.82 -14.45
C GLN A 413 -18.77 5.02 -15.35
N GLU A 414 -20.00 5.46 -15.55
CA GLU A 414 -20.96 4.81 -16.45
C GLU A 414 -20.46 4.86 -17.90
N GLY A 415 -19.89 5.98 -18.33
CA GLY A 415 -19.29 6.12 -19.65
C GLY A 415 -18.03 5.26 -19.85
N GLU A 416 -17.22 5.09 -18.82
CA GLU A 416 -15.96 4.33 -18.86
C GLU A 416 -16.20 2.82 -18.74
N THR A 417 -17.14 2.39 -17.90
CA THR A 417 -17.39 0.97 -17.62
C THR A 417 -18.52 0.37 -18.44
N GLY A 418 -19.41 1.20 -18.99
CA GLY A 418 -20.66 0.74 -19.60
C GLY A 418 -21.69 0.19 -18.59
N LYS A 419 -21.37 0.20 -17.29
CA LYS A 419 -22.26 -0.25 -16.21
C LYS A 419 -23.12 0.89 -15.71
N SER A 420 -24.31 0.59 -15.22
CA SER A 420 -25.15 1.58 -14.53
C SER A 420 -24.60 1.89 -13.14
N ARG A 421 -24.93 3.08 -12.60
CA ARG A 421 -24.67 3.45 -11.19
C ARG A 421 -25.10 2.36 -10.20
N GLU A 422 -26.20 1.65 -10.46
CA GLU A 422 -26.72 0.60 -9.58
C GLU A 422 -25.81 -0.63 -9.54
N GLN A 423 -25.29 -1.05 -10.69
CA GLN A 423 -24.34 -2.17 -10.79
C GLN A 423 -23.06 -1.85 -10.04
N ILE A 424 -22.50 -0.65 -10.27
CA ILE A 424 -21.27 -0.19 -9.61
C ILE A 424 -21.46 -0.10 -8.08
N ARG A 425 -22.61 0.40 -7.61
CA ARG A 425 -22.92 0.45 -6.17
C ARG A 425 -23.05 -0.94 -5.56
N SER A 426 -23.56 -1.92 -6.30
CA SER A 426 -23.62 -3.31 -5.83
C SER A 426 -22.21 -3.88 -5.65
N GLU A 427 -21.32 -3.65 -6.63
CA GLU A 427 -19.93 -4.08 -6.57
C GLU A 427 -19.16 -3.41 -5.42
N LEU A 428 -19.36 -2.11 -5.20
CA LEU A 428 -18.79 -1.41 -4.05
C LEU A 428 -19.31 -1.94 -2.71
N ARG A 429 -20.59 -2.32 -2.61
CA ARG A 429 -21.14 -2.97 -1.40
C ARG A 429 -20.53 -4.33 -1.14
N GLU A 430 -20.19 -5.06 -2.19
CA GLU A 430 -19.50 -6.34 -2.07
C GLU A 430 -18.05 -6.15 -1.62
N LEU A 431 -17.35 -5.14 -2.17
CA LEU A 431 -15.96 -4.83 -1.85
C LEU A 431 -15.79 -4.22 -0.45
N LEU A 432 -16.68 -3.29 -0.07
CA LEU A 432 -16.57 -2.46 1.12
C LEU A 432 -17.51 -2.88 2.25
N GLY A 433 -18.41 -3.84 2.00
CA GLY A 433 -19.41 -4.34 2.95
C GLY A 433 -20.76 -3.62 2.85
N LYS A 434 -21.84 -4.27 3.34
CA LYS A 434 -23.23 -3.77 3.23
C LYS A 434 -23.47 -2.42 3.93
N ASP A 435 -22.69 -2.12 4.96
CA ASP A 435 -22.78 -0.91 5.77
C ASP A 435 -21.66 0.10 5.49
N TYR A 436 -20.97 0.00 4.34
CA TYR A 436 -19.95 0.99 3.94
C TYR A 436 -20.53 2.43 3.84
N GLU A 437 -21.85 2.56 3.78
CA GLU A 437 -22.61 3.82 3.81
C GLU A 437 -23.00 4.28 5.24
N ARG A 438 -22.72 3.51 6.32
CA ARG A 438 -23.32 3.72 7.67
C ARG A 438 -22.37 3.89 8.86
N GLU A 439 -21.10 3.49 8.80
CA GLU A 439 -20.09 3.64 9.90
C GLU A 439 -18.75 4.14 9.32
N PRO A 440 -17.83 4.78 10.10
CA PRO A 440 -17.16 6.10 9.90
C PRO A 440 -16.35 6.31 8.60
N VAL A 441 -16.86 5.79 7.51
CA VAL A 441 -16.64 6.10 6.10
C VAL A 441 -17.63 7.19 5.70
N THR A 442 -18.68 7.44 6.49
CA THR A 442 -19.76 8.38 6.16
C THR A 442 -19.83 9.62 7.05
N ALA A 443 -19.30 10.70 6.51
CA ALA A 443 -20.01 11.98 6.57
C ALA A 443 -20.26 12.61 5.18
N MET A 444 -19.79 12.02 4.06
CA MET A 444 -19.92 12.67 2.74
C MET A 444 -20.13 11.79 1.49
N TYR A 445 -20.34 10.47 1.60
CA TYR A 445 -20.53 9.66 0.38
C TYR A 445 -21.87 9.82 -0.33
N LEU A 446 -22.88 10.43 0.30
CA LEU A 446 -24.25 10.42 -0.24
C LEU A 446 -25.05 11.68 0.13
N ARG A 447 -24.51 12.87 -0.17
CA ARG A 447 -25.44 13.96 -0.48
C ARG A 447 -25.86 13.79 -1.95
N ASP A 448 -26.95 13.05 -2.06
CA ASP A 448 -27.87 12.77 -3.16
C ASP A 448 -27.58 11.55 -4.08
#